data_AF-A0A135UR75-F1
#
_entry.id   AF-A0A135UR75-F1
#
_cell.length_a   1.000
_cell.length_b   1.000
_cell.length_c   1.000
_cell.angle_alpha   90.00
_cell.angle_beta   90.00
_cell.angle_gamma   90.00
#
_symmetry.space_group_name_H-M   'P 1'
#
loop_
_entity.id
_entity.type
_entity.pdbx_description
1 polymer ?
#
loop_
_entity_poly.entity_id
_entity_poly.type
_entity_poly.pdbx_seq_one_letter_code
_entity_poly.pdbx_strand_id
1 'polypeptide(L)'
;MDDPSKQGSSRLPKAFEKRRQQNQSDDTAASSRAVSLEQAMIANLHLEERLEAETRGEPIEACLKRMLSTKSTISTASSFAKRQQAAVGVAADFREIGTGSIGKVFEHPGTTFAYKLPLTKQHDKLWNNYIMHKRIETAFNSLKFYPGQVEIPRCSWFATLTTKSFWGENLDLFPDISGFPREPNHILCMERIFPLPKPVRHCLIEKFCPPQGREQLMKSEANKDCLVRPYLGRIKYGTGSQFFSLRNFKLHANQIKDLDMKAADLYLGMAHALAVLHWVAKIDGNDVEFVIGSSPVAEQAVRTDYRLADILALEPMTSTYELLTHNPPDFGRRVTSLWMIDFDDCHDITMDDAGIDKAVKAFIETNHYCPRPNSGDDYIEAMWKDFASMYLAFSSTIMAKLGKKNELGNLPAKFVERLKAKSIGSQPTNPSASPQAKDRTGPSGSSSSTGRGGPSGGSTPSRGRGGPSGSSPSRGRGGQGSRGGQGGRGGRGGHGGHWRGD
;
A
#
# COMPACT_ATOMS: atom_id res chain seq x y z
N MET A 1 -32.12 -13.26 72.92
CA MET A 1 -31.67 -12.13 73.74
C MET A 1 -30.56 -11.44 72.98
N ASP A 2 -30.96 -10.42 72.23
CA ASP A 2 -30.39 -9.07 72.16
C ASP A 2 -28.96 -8.83 71.61
N ASP A 3 -28.94 -8.14 70.47
CA ASP A 3 -27.91 -7.19 69.97
C ASP A 3 -28.17 -5.81 70.66
N PRO A 4 -27.17 -4.91 70.91
CA PRO A 4 -26.88 -3.88 69.89
C PRO A 4 -25.45 -3.27 69.85
N SER A 5 -24.81 -3.38 68.69
CA SER A 5 -24.20 -2.23 67.93
C SER A 5 -22.92 -1.48 68.41
N LYS A 6 -21.94 -1.32 67.49
CA LYS A 6 -21.67 -0.03 66.76
C LYS A 6 -20.54 -0.12 65.70
N GLN A 7 -20.96 -0.08 64.44
CA GLN A 7 -20.54 0.82 63.33
C GLN A 7 -19.06 1.26 63.14
N GLY A 8 -18.54 1.16 61.89
CA GLY A 8 -17.42 2.03 61.47
C GLY A 8 -16.56 1.63 60.24
N SER A 9 -17.11 1.68 59.02
CA SER A 9 -16.43 1.88 57.71
C SER A 9 -14.92 1.53 57.54
N SER A 10 -14.60 0.48 56.77
CA SER A 10 -13.28 0.36 56.14
C SER A 10 -13.19 1.21 54.85
N ARG A 11 -12.07 1.90 54.65
CA ARG A 11 -11.75 2.62 53.40
C ARG A 11 -10.31 2.34 52.97
N LEU A 12 -10.14 2.10 51.67
CA LEU A 12 -8.87 1.86 51.00
C LEU A 12 -7.93 3.08 51.12
N PRO A 13 -6.60 2.88 51.31
CA PRO A 13 -5.64 3.98 51.33
C PRO A 13 -5.43 4.56 49.92
N LYS A 14 -5.37 5.90 49.83
CA LYS A 14 -5.05 6.66 48.62
C LYS A 14 -3.69 7.34 48.73
N ALA A 15 -3.05 7.48 47.57
CA ALA A 15 -2.06 8.50 47.20
C ALA A 15 -0.69 8.50 47.91
N PHE A 16 0.35 8.22 47.13
CA PHE A 16 1.73 8.63 47.41
C PHE A 16 1.89 10.13 47.16
N GLU A 17 2.56 10.83 48.08
CA GLU A 17 2.94 12.23 47.90
C GLU A 17 4.22 12.40 47.07
N LYS A 18 4.28 13.49 46.30
CA LYS A 18 5.46 13.90 45.53
C LYS A 18 6.60 14.27 46.48
N ARG A 19 7.79 13.67 46.30
CA ARG A 19 9.06 14.30 46.72
C ARG A 19 9.89 14.75 45.53
N ARG A 20 10.34 16.00 45.62
CA ARG A 20 11.07 16.75 44.61
C ARG A 20 12.55 16.42 44.71
N GLN A 21 13.10 15.74 43.71
CA GLN A 21 14.53 15.75 43.41
C GLN A 21 14.68 16.07 41.92
N GLN A 22 15.47 17.10 41.62
CA GLN A 22 15.77 17.59 40.29
C GLN A 22 17.24 18.02 40.29
N ASN A 23 17.91 17.88 39.14
CA ASN A 23 19.31 18.24 38.87
C ASN A 23 20.40 17.27 39.39
N GLN A 24 20.55 16.13 38.71
CA GLN A 24 21.88 15.52 38.42
C GLN A 24 21.88 14.44 37.30
N SER A 25 20.79 14.31 36.52
CA SER A 25 20.60 13.24 35.53
C SER A 25 20.87 13.62 34.07
N ASP A 26 20.80 14.91 33.73
CA ASP A 26 20.56 15.30 32.33
C ASP A 26 21.84 15.28 31.48
N ASP A 27 23.00 15.67 32.06
CA ASP A 27 24.30 15.57 31.37
C ASP A 27 24.69 14.11 31.12
N THR A 28 24.42 13.20 32.04
CA THR A 28 24.70 11.76 31.88
C THR A 28 23.79 11.13 30.83
N ALA A 29 22.53 11.55 30.74
CA ALA A 29 21.60 11.14 29.69
C ALA A 29 21.97 11.72 28.31
N ALA A 30 22.42 12.97 28.24
CA ALA A 30 22.92 13.58 27.01
C ALA A 30 24.23 12.92 26.54
N SER A 31 25.18 12.68 27.45
CA SER A 31 26.47 12.04 27.17
C SER A 31 26.32 10.58 26.73
N SER A 32 25.48 9.79 27.40
CA SER A 32 25.21 8.40 27.00
C SER A 32 24.50 8.31 25.63
N ARG A 33 23.59 9.26 25.32
CA ARG A 33 22.98 9.38 23.99
C ARG A 33 24.00 9.78 22.92
N ALA A 34 24.93 10.68 23.23
CA ALA A 34 26.00 11.08 22.30
C ALA A 34 26.94 9.91 21.97
N VAL A 35 27.38 9.16 22.99
CA VAL A 35 28.19 7.94 22.82
C VAL A 35 27.44 6.87 22.02
N SER A 36 26.14 6.68 22.29
CA SER A 36 25.31 5.74 21.52
C SER A 36 25.18 6.14 20.05
N LEU A 37 25.02 7.44 19.76
CA LEU A 37 24.94 7.96 18.40
C LEU A 37 26.27 7.81 17.65
N GLU A 38 27.39 8.09 18.29
CA GLU A 38 28.74 7.94 17.70
C GLU A 38 29.04 6.47 17.36
N GLN A 39 28.75 5.55 18.29
CA GLN A 39 28.87 4.10 18.05
C GLN A 39 27.97 3.64 16.90
N ALA A 40 26.72 4.12 16.84
CA ALA A 40 25.82 3.84 15.73
C ALA A 40 26.33 4.42 14.40
N MET A 41 26.98 5.60 14.39
CA MET A 41 27.57 6.18 13.18
C MET A 41 28.76 5.36 12.67
N ILE A 42 29.67 4.92 13.54
CA ILE A 42 30.82 4.07 13.17
C ILE A 42 30.34 2.72 12.63
N ALA A 43 29.40 2.06 13.32
CA ALA A 43 28.81 0.80 12.86
C ALA A 43 28.12 0.94 11.50
N ASN A 44 27.45 2.08 11.25
CA ASN A 44 26.87 2.38 9.95
C ASN A 44 27.92 2.59 8.86
N LEU A 45 29.04 3.27 9.13
CA LEU A 45 30.11 3.48 8.14
C LEU A 45 30.74 2.16 7.70
N HIS A 46 31.12 1.29 8.65
CA HIS A 46 31.65 -0.04 8.35
C HIS A 46 30.64 -0.91 7.57
N LEU A 47 29.34 -0.69 7.78
CA LEU A 47 28.29 -1.39 7.06
C LEU A 47 28.09 -0.84 5.63
N GLU A 48 28.18 0.48 5.44
CA GLU A 48 28.19 1.14 4.14
C GLU A 48 29.39 0.63 3.29
N GLU A 49 30.60 0.60 3.85
CA GLU A 49 31.79 0.07 3.16
C GLU A 49 31.67 -1.41 2.77
N ARG A 50 31.15 -2.26 3.68
CA ARG A 50 30.91 -3.69 3.38
C ARG A 50 29.91 -3.89 2.25
N LEU A 51 28.80 -3.15 2.25
CA LEU A 51 27.78 -3.24 1.20
C LEU A 51 28.30 -2.74 -0.16
N GLU A 52 29.13 -1.69 -0.15
CA GLU A 52 29.80 -1.16 -1.36
C GLU A 52 30.95 -2.06 -1.85
N ALA A 53 31.47 -2.96 -1.02
CA ALA A 53 32.37 -4.03 -1.42
C ALA A 53 31.60 -5.24 -1.99
N GLU A 54 30.54 -5.69 -1.31
CA GLU A 54 29.69 -6.82 -1.73
C GLU A 54 28.98 -6.58 -3.08
N THR A 55 28.66 -5.34 -3.42
CA THR A 55 28.04 -4.98 -4.71
C THR A 55 29.06 -4.66 -5.81
N ARG A 56 30.36 -4.64 -5.51
CA ARG A 56 31.40 -4.24 -6.47
C ARG A 56 31.70 -5.37 -7.47
N GLY A 57 31.11 -5.27 -8.66
CA GLY A 57 31.32 -6.21 -9.76
C GLY A 57 30.21 -7.25 -9.95
N GLU A 58 29.16 -7.24 -9.12
CA GLU A 58 27.94 -8.00 -9.39
C GLU A 58 27.15 -7.31 -10.53
N PRO A 59 26.73 -8.03 -11.60
CA PRO A 59 25.86 -7.47 -12.62
C PRO A 59 24.53 -6.98 -12.03
N ILE A 60 23.99 -5.88 -12.55
CA ILE A 60 22.78 -5.22 -12.02
C ILE A 60 21.59 -6.21 -11.97
N GLU A 61 21.48 -7.08 -12.96
CA GLU A 61 20.47 -8.13 -13.05
C GLU A 61 20.60 -9.16 -11.92
N ALA A 62 21.82 -9.63 -11.64
CA ALA A 62 22.09 -10.58 -10.56
C ALA A 62 21.80 -9.94 -9.18
N CYS A 63 22.21 -8.69 -9.01
CA CYS A 63 21.96 -7.90 -7.81
C CYS A 63 20.45 -7.72 -7.56
N LEU A 64 19.68 -7.35 -8.60
CA LEU A 64 18.22 -7.24 -8.53
C LEU A 64 17.55 -8.60 -8.28
N LYS A 65 17.94 -9.65 -9.00
CA LYS A 65 17.44 -11.03 -8.80
C LYS A 65 17.58 -11.47 -7.35
N ARG A 66 18.75 -11.24 -6.75
CA ARG A 66 19.07 -11.58 -5.36
C ARG A 66 18.28 -10.75 -4.35
N MET A 67 18.21 -9.42 -4.54
CA MET A 67 17.60 -8.51 -3.57
C MET A 67 16.08 -8.39 -3.66
N LEU A 68 15.47 -8.62 -4.83
CA LEU A 68 14.01 -8.66 -5.01
C LEU A 68 13.41 -10.03 -4.72
N SER A 69 14.24 -11.07 -4.53
CA SER A 69 13.77 -12.37 -4.06
C SER A 69 13.12 -12.25 -2.68
N THR A 70 11.98 -12.92 -2.48
CA THR A 70 11.31 -12.93 -1.17
C THR A 70 12.21 -13.60 -0.12
N LYS A 71 12.21 -13.07 1.10
CA LYS A 71 13.07 -13.45 2.23
C LYS A 71 14.56 -13.09 2.07
N SER A 72 14.93 -12.34 1.03
CA SER A 72 16.28 -11.78 0.91
C SER A 72 16.55 -10.79 2.05
N THR A 73 17.53 -11.07 2.90
CA THR A 73 17.98 -10.16 3.96
C THR A 73 19.05 -9.23 3.40
N ILE A 74 18.83 -7.93 3.54
CA ILE A 74 19.67 -6.86 3.02
C ILE A 74 20.03 -5.93 4.17
N SER A 75 21.31 -5.87 4.49
CA SER A 75 21.84 -4.89 5.44
C SER A 75 21.94 -3.50 4.79
N THR A 76 21.89 -2.43 5.58
CA THR A 76 21.69 -1.07 5.05
C THR A 76 21.96 0.03 6.09
N ALA A 77 23.08 0.74 5.94
CA ALA A 77 23.38 1.96 6.71
C ALA A 77 22.74 3.26 6.16
N SER A 78 21.79 3.15 5.22
CA SER A 78 21.23 4.30 4.50
C SER A 78 20.60 5.37 5.41
N SER A 79 20.47 6.60 4.89
CA SER A 79 19.83 7.74 5.58
C SER A 79 18.41 7.46 6.09
N PHE A 80 17.68 6.50 5.49
CA PHE A 80 16.42 6.01 6.02
C PHE A 80 16.60 5.36 7.40
N ALA A 81 17.55 4.42 7.53
CA ALA A 81 17.80 3.71 8.79
C ALA A 81 18.30 4.68 9.87
N LYS A 82 19.27 5.55 9.53
CA LYS A 82 19.79 6.61 10.42
C LYS A 82 18.66 7.51 10.95
N ARG A 83 17.75 7.97 10.09
CA ARG A 83 16.61 8.82 10.50
C ARG A 83 15.56 8.07 11.32
N GLN A 84 15.20 6.84 10.95
CA GLN A 84 14.26 6.05 11.76
C GLN A 84 14.84 5.76 13.15
N GLN A 85 16.11 5.36 13.24
CA GLN A 85 16.77 5.09 14.51
C GLN A 85 16.83 6.34 15.42
N ALA A 86 17.13 7.51 14.84
CA ALA A 86 17.17 8.78 15.57
C ALA A 86 15.79 9.25 16.09
N ALA A 87 14.69 8.76 15.51
CA ALA A 87 13.33 9.09 15.93
C ALA A 87 12.75 8.11 16.98
N VAL A 88 13.46 7.04 17.35
CA VAL A 88 13.00 6.09 18.37
C VAL A 88 12.83 6.81 19.71
N GLY A 89 11.60 6.85 20.23
CA GLY A 89 11.29 7.51 21.51
C GLY A 89 11.25 9.04 21.45
N VAL A 90 11.22 9.64 20.26
CA VAL A 90 11.15 11.10 20.05
C VAL A 90 9.87 11.45 19.29
N ALA A 91 9.15 12.47 19.75
CA ALA A 91 8.04 13.04 18.98
C ALA A 91 8.58 13.74 17.73
N ALA A 92 8.36 13.14 16.57
CA ALA A 92 8.88 13.59 15.28
C ALA A 92 7.74 13.72 14.26
N ASP A 93 7.80 14.75 13.42
CA ASP A 93 6.79 15.05 12.42
C ASP A 93 6.50 13.87 11.49
N PHE A 94 5.22 13.60 11.28
CA PHE A 94 4.75 12.58 10.37
C PHE A 94 4.93 13.05 8.92
N ARG A 95 5.40 12.15 8.05
CA ARG A 95 5.62 12.44 6.64
C ARG A 95 4.70 11.59 5.77
N GLU A 96 4.13 12.20 4.73
CA GLU A 96 3.39 11.43 3.73
C GLU A 96 4.31 10.43 3.02
N ILE A 97 3.88 9.17 2.99
CA ILE A 97 4.53 8.05 2.28
C ILE A 97 3.63 7.43 1.21
N GLY A 98 2.30 7.59 1.32
CA GLY A 98 1.31 7.14 0.33
C GLY A 98 0.22 8.18 0.07
N THR A 99 -0.29 8.23 -1.16
CA THR A 99 -1.59 8.85 -1.51
C THR A 99 -2.26 7.90 -2.50
N GLY A 100 -3.42 7.36 -2.13
CA GLY A 100 -4.28 6.53 -2.98
C GLY A 100 -5.56 7.27 -3.40
N SER A 101 -6.55 6.53 -3.90
CA SER A 101 -7.89 7.06 -4.23
C SER A 101 -8.69 7.48 -2.98
N ILE A 102 -8.52 6.74 -1.89
CA ILE A 102 -9.36 6.84 -0.69
C ILE A 102 -8.67 7.61 0.44
N GLY A 103 -7.33 7.59 0.50
CA GLY A 103 -6.61 8.15 1.63
C GLY A 103 -5.13 8.49 1.39
N LYS A 104 -4.60 9.31 2.30
CA LYS A 104 -3.16 9.55 2.48
C LYS A 104 -2.63 8.61 3.55
N VAL A 105 -1.40 8.12 3.35
CA VAL A 105 -0.68 7.29 4.30
C VAL A 105 0.53 8.05 4.80
N PHE A 106 0.65 8.19 6.12
CA PHE A 106 1.77 8.85 6.80
C PHE A 106 2.60 7.83 7.57
N GLU A 107 3.90 8.02 7.65
CA GLU A 107 4.75 7.25 8.57
C GLU A 107 4.70 7.84 9.98
N HIS A 108 4.82 6.98 11.00
CA HIS A 108 5.21 7.39 12.36
C HIS A 108 6.72 7.10 12.51
N PRO A 109 7.61 8.11 12.46
CA PRO A 109 9.06 7.90 12.53
C PRO A 109 9.50 7.17 13.81
N GLY A 110 10.55 6.35 13.73
CA GLY A 110 11.02 5.56 14.89
C GLY A 110 10.15 4.37 15.28
N THR A 111 9.01 4.16 14.63
CA THR A 111 8.16 2.97 14.82
C THR A 111 8.02 2.15 13.53
N THR A 112 7.32 1.03 13.64
CA THR A 112 6.86 0.20 12.51
C THR A 112 5.43 0.54 12.08
N PHE A 113 4.84 1.66 12.56
CA PHE A 113 3.48 2.07 12.22
C PHE A 113 3.38 3.07 11.06
N ALA A 114 2.22 3.03 10.40
CA ALA A 114 1.73 4.01 9.45
C ALA A 114 0.24 4.32 9.71
N TYR A 115 -0.16 5.52 9.30
CA TYR A 115 -1.51 6.05 9.48
C TYR A 115 -2.17 6.31 8.13
N LYS A 116 -3.27 5.60 7.81
CA LYS A 116 -4.13 5.88 6.63
C LYS A 116 -5.29 6.79 7.08
N LEU A 117 -5.32 8.02 6.56
CA LEU A 117 -6.38 9.02 6.77
C LEU A 117 -7.15 9.20 5.45
N PRO A 118 -8.47 9.47 5.48
CA PRO A 118 -9.27 9.56 4.26
C PRO A 118 -9.07 10.91 3.56
N LEU A 119 -8.97 10.90 2.23
CA LEU A 119 -8.89 12.10 1.38
C LEU A 119 -10.24 12.80 1.18
N THR A 120 -11.32 12.05 1.33
CA THR A 120 -12.69 12.45 1.00
C THR A 120 -13.61 11.97 2.12
N LYS A 121 -14.91 12.31 2.04
CA LYS A 121 -15.92 11.83 3.01
C LYS A 121 -16.23 10.32 2.91
N GLN A 122 -15.43 9.54 2.16
CA GLN A 122 -15.52 8.07 2.06
C GLN A 122 -14.99 7.37 3.32
N HIS A 123 -15.47 7.77 4.50
CA HIS A 123 -15.08 7.19 5.78
C HIS A 123 -15.49 5.71 5.88
N ASP A 124 -16.59 5.33 5.24
CA ASP A 124 -17.07 3.95 5.17
C ASP A 124 -16.07 3.01 4.49
N LYS A 125 -15.36 3.46 3.45
CA LYS A 125 -14.31 2.67 2.79
C LYS A 125 -13.10 2.46 3.71
N LEU A 126 -12.70 3.47 4.49
CA LEU A 126 -11.63 3.32 5.48
C LEU A 126 -12.04 2.40 6.63
N TRP A 127 -13.30 2.42 7.03
CA TRP A 127 -13.85 1.46 8.00
C TRP A 127 -13.93 0.04 7.42
N ASN A 128 -14.36 -0.12 6.17
CA ASN A 128 -14.34 -1.42 5.50
C ASN A 128 -12.90 -1.96 5.40
N ASN A 129 -11.92 -1.10 5.09
CA ASN A 129 -10.50 -1.46 5.14
C ASN A 129 -10.14 -2.05 6.50
N TYR A 130 -10.53 -1.42 7.62
CA TYR A 130 -10.24 -1.92 8.97
C TYR A 130 -10.86 -3.30 9.21
N ILE A 131 -12.14 -3.48 8.89
CA ILE A 131 -12.87 -4.75 9.10
C ILE A 131 -12.31 -5.88 8.22
N MET A 132 -12.11 -5.62 6.92
CA MET A 132 -11.58 -6.63 6.00
C MET A 132 -10.15 -7.01 6.39
N HIS A 133 -9.31 -6.06 6.76
CA HIS A 133 -7.94 -6.35 7.19
C HIS A 133 -7.90 -7.28 8.42
N LYS A 134 -8.69 -6.98 9.46
CA LYS A 134 -8.80 -7.83 10.66
C LYS A 134 -9.35 -9.23 10.35
N ARG A 135 -10.31 -9.35 9.42
CA ARG A 135 -10.84 -10.65 8.95
C ARG A 135 -9.77 -11.46 8.20
N ILE A 136 -8.98 -10.80 7.35
CA ILE A 136 -7.92 -11.43 6.56
C ILE A 136 -6.79 -11.91 7.47
N GLU A 137 -6.33 -11.09 8.42
CA GLU A 137 -5.37 -11.52 9.45
C GLU A 137 -5.87 -12.74 10.23
N THR A 138 -7.13 -12.71 10.69
CA THR A 138 -7.74 -13.82 11.43
C THR A 138 -7.78 -15.09 10.56
N ALA A 139 -8.11 -14.96 9.27
CA ALA A 139 -8.13 -16.07 8.33
C ALA A 139 -6.73 -16.69 8.13
N PHE A 140 -5.70 -15.87 7.91
CA PHE A 140 -4.31 -16.34 7.80
C PHE A 140 -3.83 -17.01 9.10
N ASN A 141 -4.08 -16.39 10.26
CA ASN A 141 -3.68 -16.90 11.58
C ASN A 141 -4.43 -18.20 11.97
N SER A 142 -5.60 -18.46 11.40
CA SER A 142 -6.33 -19.72 11.60
C SER A 142 -5.71 -20.91 10.84
N LEU A 143 -4.80 -20.67 9.91
CA LEU A 143 -4.10 -21.68 9.13
C LEU A 143 -2.69 -21.94 9.66
N LYS A 144 -2.09 -23.07 9.26
CA LYS A 144 -0.67 -23.29 9.50
C LYS A 144 0.10 -22.38 8.53
N PHE A 145 1.11 -21.67 9.04
CA PHE A 145 2.00 -20.84 8.21
C PHE A 145 2.51 -21.60 6.99
N TYR A 146 2.29 -21.04 5.80
CA TYR A 146 2.77 -21.59 4.54
C TYR A 146 4.10 -20.92 4.13
N PRO A 147 5.21 -21.67 3.96
CA PRO A 147 6.48 -21.10 3.51
C PRO A 147 6.37 -20.47 2.12
N GLY A 148 6.27 -19.14 2.07
CA GLY A 148 6.06 -18.40 0.82
C GLY A 148 4.67 -17.76 0.68
N GLN A 149 3.84 -17.80 1.72
CA GLN A 149 2.65 -16.94 1.80
C GLN A 149 3.04 -15.45 1.73
N VAL A 150 2.10 -14.61 1.30
CA VAL A 150 2.22 -13.16 1.42
C VAL A 150 2.17 -12.71 2.87
N GLU A 151 2.82 -11.57 3.13
CA GLU A 151 2.73 -10.84 4.39
C GLU A 151 1.50 -9.92 4.41
N ILE A 152 0.86 -9.82 5.58
CA ILE A 152 -0.29 -8.93 5.83
C ILE A 152 0.17 -7.85 6.83
N PRO A 153 0.09 -6.53 6.53
CA PRO A 153 0.58 -5.50 7.44
C PRO A 153 -0.33 -5.33 8.66
N ARG A 154 0.14 -5.73 9.86
CA ARG A 154 -0.69 -5.78 11.08
C ARG A 154 -1.51 -4.50 11.32
N CYS A 155 -2.80 -4.61 11.09
CA CYS A 155 -3.82 -3.65 11.41
C CYS A 155 -3.90 -3.53 12.94
N SER A 156 -3.57 -2.37 13.50
CA SER A 156 -3.52 -2.20 14.96
C SER A 156 -4.88 -1.78 15.49
N TRP A 157 -5.31 -0.56 15.16
CA TRP A 157 -6.52 0.07 15.68
C TRP A 157 -7.09 1.09 14.69
N PHE A 158 -8.35 1.47 14.89
CA PHE A 158 -9.02 2.54 14.18
C PHE A 158 -9.48 3.60 15.20
N ALA A 159 -9.32 4.88 14.86
CA ALA A 159 -9.80 5.99 15.67
C ALA A 159 -10.64 6.98 14.85
N THR A 160 -11.49 7.72 15.55
CA THR A 160 -12.41 8.72 14.99
C THR A 160 -11.89 10.14 15.21
N LEU A 161 -12.49 11.11 14.53
CA LEU A 161 -12.25 12.55 14.77
C LEU A 161 -12.54 13.00 16.21
N THR A 162 -13.33 12.22 16.97
CA THR A 162 -13.65 12.47 18.38
C THR A 162 -12.66 11.83 19.37
N THR A 163 -11.65 11.10 18.89
CA THR A 163 -10.69 10.35 19.72
C THR A 163 -9.62 11.26 20.32
N LYS A 164 -9.98 11.96 21.41
CA LYS A 164 -9.14 13.00 22.03
C LYS A 164 -7.76 12.53 22.49
N SER A 165 -7.62 11.27 22.93
CA SER A 165 -6.33 10.72 23.37
C SER A 165 -5.31 10.70 22.24
N PHE A 166 -5.70 10.24 21.04
CA PHE A 166 -4.80 10.26 19.89
C PHE A 166 -4.60 11.69 19.36
N TRP A 167 -5.68 12.41 19.05
CA TRP A 167 -5.58 13.72 18.39
C TRP A 167 -4.95 14.80 19.27
N GLY A 168 -5.17 14.78 20.58
CA GLY A 168 -4.56 15.74 21.51
C GLY A 168 -3.04 15.62 21.63
N GLU A 169 -2.48 14.45 21.34
CA GLU A 169 -1.04 14.18 21.40
C GLU A 169 -0.36 14.26 20.02
N ASN A 170 -1.10 13.95 18.94
CA ASN A 170 -0.51 13.69 17.62
C ASN A 170 -0.92 14.68 16.52
N LEU A 171 -1.93 15.55 16.73
CA LEU A 171 -2.42 16.44 15.66
C LEU A 171 -1.32 17.37 15.12
N ASP A 172 -0.49 17.92 16.00
CA ASP A 172 0.59 18.84 15.61
C ASP A 172 1.76 18.17 14.88
N LEU A 173 1.87 16.84 14.92
CA LEU A 173 2.85 16.07 14.17
C LEU A 173 2.41 15.83 12.72
N PHE A 174 1.12 15.99 12.38
CA PHE A 174 0.68 15.90 10.99
C PHE A 174 1.09 17.15 10.19
N PRO A 175 1.53 17.02 8.93
CA PRO A 175 1.87 18.17 8.12
C PRO A 175 0.60 18.91 7.71
N ASP A 176 0.60 20.24 7.79
CA ASP A 176 -0.49 21.06 7.28
C ASP A 176 -0.23 21.38 5.80
N ILE A 177 -1.06 20.83 4.90
CA ILE A 177 -0.81 20.84 3.46
C ILE A 177 -2.03 21.42 2.71
N SER A 178 -1.79 22.23 1.68
CA SER A 178 -2.85 22.71 0.79
C SER A 178 -3.68 21.55 0.23
N GLY A 179 -4.99 21.55 0.50
CA GLY A 179 -5.92 20.49 0.11
C GLY A 179 -5.99 19.29 1.06
N PHE A 180 -5.21 19.28 2.15
CA PHE A 180 -5.30 18.30 3.24
C PHE A 180 -4.92 19.00 4.57
N PRO A 181 -5.83 19.79 5.16
CA PRO A 181 -5.53 20.59 6.34
C PRO A 181 -5.27 19.73 7.58
N ARG A 182 -4.49 20.26 8.53
CA ARG A 182 -4.26 19.64 9.85
C ARG A 182 -5.54 19.71 10.71
N GLU A 183 -6.41 18.72 10.56
CA GLU A 183 -7.63 18.56 11.37
C GLU A 183 -7.86 17.11 11.86
N PRO A 184 -8.51 16.90 13.02
CA PRO A 184 -8.91 15.57 13.47
C PRO A 184 -9.86 14.88 12.48
N ASN A 185 -9.54 13.64 12.12
CA ASN A 185 -10.29 12.85 11.14
C ASN A 185 -10.52 11.41 11.63
N HIS A 186 -11.15 10.59 10.80
CA HIS A 186 -11.02 9.13 10.93
C HIS A 186 -9.60 8.71 10.54
N ILE A 187 -9.05 7.71 11.21
CA ILE A 187 -7.67 7.28 11.04
C ILE A 187 -7.52 5.78 11.32
N LEU A 188 -6.80 5.10 10.45
CA LEU A 188 -6.45 3.70 10.55
C LEU A 188 -4.96 3.57 10.86
N CYS A 189 -4.61 2.94 11.99
CA CYS A 189 -3.25 2.57 12.32
C CYS A 189 -2.96 1.14 11.84
N MET A 190 -1.90 1.00 11.04
CA MET A 190 -1.47 -0.27 10.47
C MET A 190 0.05 -0.37 10.48
N GLU A 191 0.56 -1.59 10.38
CA GLU A 191 1.99 -1.82 10.18
C GLU A 191 2.43 -1.23 8.83
N ARG A 192 3.61 -0.64 8.84
CA ARG A 192 4.20 0.01 7.70
C ARG A 192 5.11 -0.95 6.95
N ILE A 193 4.80 -1.17 5.68
CA ILE A 193 5.75 -1.74 4.73
C ILE A 193 6.87 -0.71 4.49
N PHE A 194 8.10 -1.07 4.80
CA PHE A 194 9.26 -0.20 4.60
C PHE A 194 9.71 -0.23 3.15
N PRO A 195 10.15 0.91 2.60
CA PRO A 195 10.59 0.95 1.22
C PRO A 195 11.85 0.12 0.99
N LEU A 196 12.05 -0.35 -0.24
CA LEU A 196 13.19 -1.18 -0.59
C LEU A 196 14.53 -0.49 -0.30
N PRO A 197 15.57 -1.24 0.12
CA PRO A 197 16.88 -0.66 0.47
C PRO A 197 17.54 0.16 -0.65
N LYS A 198 18.42 1.10 -0.26
CA LYS A 198 19.16 1.99 -1.18
C LYS A 198 19.81 1.22 -2.36
N PRO A 199 20.51 0.08 -2.17
CA PRO A 199 21.08 -0.69 -3.29
C PRO A 199 20.02 -1.10 -4.33
N VAL A 200 18.89 -1.68 -3.89
CA VAL A 200 17.78 -2.07 -4.78
C VAL A 200 17.26 -0.89 -5.59
N ARG A 201 17.06 0.26 -4.94
CA ARG A 201 16.57 1.49 -5.59
C ARG A 201 17.54 2.02 -6.64
N HIS A 202 18.85 1.96 -6.37
CA HIS A 202 19.88 2.35 -7.33
C HIS A 202 19.91 1.40 -8.54
N CYS A 203 19.96 0.09 -8.30
CA CYS A 203 19.93 -0.91 -9.38
C CYS A 203 18.66 -0.82 -10.25
N LEU A 204 17.47 -0.54 -9.66
CA LEU A 204 16.23 -0.32 -10.41
C LEU A 204 16.31 0.93 -11.30
N ILE A 205 16.91 2.03 -10.81
CA ILE A 205 17.14 3.24 -11.61
C ILE A 205 18.14 2.94 -12.74
N GLU A 206 19.26 2.27 -12.45
CA GLU A 206 20.27 1.96 -13.47
C GLU A 206 19.77 1.01 -14.55
N LYS A 207 18.95 0.00 -14.19
CA LYS A 207 18.38 -0.94 -15.15
C LYS A 207 17.27 -0.34 -16.01
N PHE A 208 16.35 0.43 -15.42
CA PHE A 208 15.09 0.81 -16.07
C PHE A 208 14.91 2.30 -16.38
N CYS A 209 15.80 3.18 -15.92
CA CYS A 209 15.73 4.61 -16.20
C CYS A 209 16.70 5.03 -17.33
N PRO A 210 16.27 5.90 -18.27
CA PRO A 210 17.16 6.56 -19.23
C PRO A 210 18.35 7.25 -18.53
N PRO A 211 19.59 7.15 -19.08
CA PRO A 211 20.80 7.67 -18.43
C PRO A 211 20.70 9.12 -17.94
N GLN A 212 20.03 9.97 -18.71
CA GLN A 212 19.89 11.41 -18.45
C GLN A 212 19.12 11.73 -17.15
N GLY A 213 18.24 10.84 -16.69
CA GLY A 213 17.42 11.06 -15.49
C GLY A 213 17.97 10.43 -14.20
N ARG A 214 18.97 9.54 -14.30
CA ARG A 214 19.37 8.65 -13.18
C ARG A 214 19.80 9.41 -11.94
N GLU A 215 20.69 10.38 -12.08
CA GLU A 215 21.23 11.14 -10.95
C GLU A 215 20.14 11.92 -10.21
N GLN A 216 19.24 12.58 -10.94
CA GLN A 216 18.11 13.30 -10.36
C GLN A 216 17.16 12.35 -9.61
N LEU A 217 16.90 11.17 -10.17
CA LEU A 217 15.99 10.19 -9.59
C LEU A 217 16.58 9.46 -8.38
N MET A 218 17.91 9.30 -8.31
CA MET A 218 18.61 8.80 -7.11
C MET A 218 18.53 9.80 -5.93
N LYS A 219 18.54 11.12 -6.23
CA LYS A 219 18.43 12.19 -5.23
C LYS A 219 17.00 12.51 -4.80
N SER A 220 15.98 12.08 -5.56
CA SER A 220 14.56 12.37 -5.28
C SER A 220 14.07 11.74 -3.96
N GLU A 221 13.53 12.58 -3.06
CA GLU A 221 12.93 12.13 -1.80
C GLU A 221 11.76 11.18 -2.02
N ALA A 222 10.88 11.46 -2.98
CA ALA A 222 9.73 10.59 -3.30
C ALA A 222 10.16 9.19 -3.77
N ASN A 223 11.35 9.08 -4.39
CA ASN A 223 11.94 7.80 -4.77
C ASN A 223 12.59 7.04 -3.60
N LYS A 224 12.63 7.62 -2.39
CA LYS A 224 13.00 6.87 -1.18
C LYS A 224 11.87 5.99 -0.67
N ASP A 225 10.61 6.32 -0.97
CA ASP A 225 9.42 5.49 -0.67
C ASP A 225 9.17 4.42 -1.74
N CYS A 226 10.22 3.68 -2.11
CA CYS A 226 10.16 2.67 -3.17
C CYS A 226 9.43 1.40 -2.71
N LEU A 227 8.33 1.09 -3.38
CA LEU A 227 7.65 -0.21 -3.34
C LEU A 227 7.49 -0.70 -4.77
N VAL A 228 7.81 -1.96 -5.02
CA VAL A 228 7.68 -2.58 -6.36
C VAL A 228 6.35 -3.32 -6.44
N ARG A 229 5.62 -3.16 -7.55
CA ARG A 229 4.37 -3.85 -7.85
C ARG A 229 4.65 -4.93 -8.91
N PRO A 230 4.73 -6.22 -8.53
CA PRO A 230 4.96 -7.30 -9.48
C PRO A 230 3.69 -7.53 -10.31
N TYR A 231 3.75 -7.21 -11.60
CA TYR A 231 2.64 -7.35 -12.53
C TYR A 231 2.85 -8.60 -13.39
N LEU A 232 2.43 -9.77 -12.89
CA LEU A 232 2.60 -11.05 -13.58
C LEU A 232 1.54 -11.27 -14.69
N GLY A 233 0.44 -10.51 -14.66
CA GLY A 233 -0.65 -10.60 -15.65
C GLY A 233 -0.49 -9.69 -16.86
N ARG A 234 0.58 -8.87 -16.93
CA ARG A 234 0.81 -7.91 -18.03
C ARG A 234 2.29 -7.80 -18.38
N ILE A 235 2.57 -7.77 -19.68
CA ILE A 235 3.86 -7.30 -20.23
C ILE A 235 3.82 -5.80 -20.51
N LYS A 236 4.99 -5.16 -20.49
CA LYS A 236 5.16 -3.76 -20.89
C LYS A 236 5.75 -3.68 -22.29
N TYR A 237 5.03 -3.04 -23.21
CA TYR A 237 5.52 -2.70 -24.54
C TYR A 237 6.19 -1.31 -24.53
N GLY A 238 7.26 -1.15 -25.32
CA GLY A 238 7.94 0.12 -25.54
C GLY A 238 9.05 0.48 -24.53
N THR A 239 9.96 1.35 -24.96
CA THR A 239 11.03 1.92 -24.13
C THR A 239 10.48 2.98 -23.16
N GLY A 240 11.29 3.37 -22.17
CA GLY A 240 10.83 4.05 -20.95
C GLY A 240 9.95 5.30 -21.15
N SER A 241 8.87 5.37 -20.36
CA SER A 241 8.10 6.60 -20.09
C SER A 241 9.04 7.72 -19.60
N GLN A 242 8.82 8.96 -20.05
CA GLN A 242 9.53 10.14 -19.51
C GLN A 242 9.23 10.37 -18.01
N PHE A 243 8.11 9.83 -17.52
CA PHE A 243 7.78 9.79 -16.10
C PHE A 243 8.27 8.47 -15.50
N PHE A 244 9.34 8.53 -14.71
CA PHE A 244 9.88 7.42 -13.91
C PHE A 244 9.72 7.72 -12.43
N SER A 245 9.14 6.78 -11.68
CA SER A 245 8.97 6.86 -10.22
C SER A 245 9.26 5.52 -9.59
N LEU A 246 10.00 5.50 -8.49
CA LEU A 246 10.20 4.31 -7.67
C LEU A 246 9.05 4.07 -6.67
N ARG A 247 8.28 5.11 -6.33
CA ARG A 247 7.04 4.99 -5.55
C ARG A 247 6.01 4.26 -6.40
N ASN A 248 5.57 3.08 -5.97
CA ASN A 248 4.69 2.17 -6.71
C ASN A 248 5.26 1.71 -8.08
N PHE A 249 6.56 1.36 -8.15
CA PHE A 249 7.23 0.94 -9.38
C PHE A 249 6.65 -0.35 -9.96
N LYS A 250 6.05 -0.28 -11.15
CA LYS A 250 5.41 -1.42 -11.83
C LYS A 250 6.43 -2.27 -12.56
N LEU A 251 6.71 -3.47 -12.02
CA LEU A 251 7.66 -4.44 -12.60
C LEU A 251 6.86 -5.54 -13.33
N HIS A 252 6.84 -5.47 -14.66
CA HIS A 252 5.99 -6.29 -15.52
C HIS A 252 6.58 -7.69 -15.78
N ALA A 253 5.74 -8.63 -16.23
CA ALA A 253 6.13 -10.03 -16.43
C ALA A 253 7.39 -10.20 -17.31
N ASN A 254 7.50 -9.44 -18.41
CA ASN A 254 8.71 -9.45 -19.24
C ASN A 254 9.94 -8.92 -18.49
N GLN A 255 9.80 -7.86 -17.68
CA GLN A 255 10.91 -7.34 -16.87
C GLN A 255 11.35 -8.33 -15.76
N ILE A 256 10.43 -9.14 -15.22
CA ILE A 256 10.72 -10.20 -14.25
C ILE A 256 11.49 -11.34 -14.91
N LYS A 257 11.11 -11.70 -16.14
CA LYS A 257 11.83 -12.64 -17.01
C LYS A 257 13.24 -12.13 -17.38
N ASP A 258 13.36 -10.87 -17.76
CA ASP A 258 14.64 -10.22 -18.13
C ASP A 258 15.63 -10.11 -16.96
N LEU A 259 15.12 -10.11 -15.72
CA LEU A 259 15.91 -10.14 -14.49
C LEU A 259 16.20 -11.58 -13.99
N ASP A 260 15.71 -12.61 -14.69
CA ASP A 260 15.77 -14.02 -14.28
C ASP A 260 15.30 -14.23 -12.84
N MET A 261 14.26 -13.49 -12.44
CA MET A 261 13.62 -13.61 -11.14
C MET A 261 12.73 -14.86 -11.10
N LYS A 262 12.75 -15.56 -9.95
CA LYS A 262 11.86 -16.70 -9.69
C LYS A 262 10.41 -16.23 -9.51
N ALA A 263 9.68 -16.06 -10.60
CA ALA A 263 8.28 -15.65 -10.57
C ALA A 263 7.38 -16.60 -9.76
N ALA A 264 7.78 -17.87 -9.61
CA ALA A 264 7.13 -18.84 -8.72
C ALA A 264 7.04 -18.35 -7.27
N ASP A 265 8.10 -17.75 -6.73
CA ASP A 265 8.12 -17.22 -5.35
C ASP A 265 7.08 -16.09 -5.16
N LEU A 266 6.58 -15.50 -6.25
CA LEU A 266 5.53 -14.48 -6.25
C LEU A 266 4.14 -15.08 -6.49
N TYR A 267 3.96 -15.84 -7.57
CA TYR A 267 2.64 -16.37 -7.92
C TYR A 267 2.15 -17.44 -6.92
N LEU A 268 3.04 -18.17 -6.26
CA LEU A 268 2.68 -19.14 -5.20
C LEU A 268 2.06 -18.43 -4.00
N GLY A 269 2.66 -17.31 -3.56
CA GLY A 269 2.14 -16.49 -2.48
C GLY A 269 0.77 -15.89 -2.82
N MET A 270 0.62 -15.36 -4.04
CA MET A 270 -0.66 -14.83 -4.54
C MET A 270 -1.75 -15.91 -4.61
N ALA A 271 -1.43 -17.10 -5.13
CA ALA A 271 -2.36 -18.23 -5.23
C ALA A 271 -2.81 -18.72 -3.85
N HIS A 272 -1.88 -18.81 -2.89
CA HIS A 272 -2.21 -19.10 -1.49
C HIS A 272 -3.14 -18.02 -0.91
N ALA A 273 -2.77 -16.75 -1.06
CA ALA A 273 -3.53 -15.63 -0.50
C ALA A 273 -4.98 -15.60 -0.99
N LEU A 274 -5.20 -15.73 -2.30
CA LEU A 274 -6.55 -15.79 -2.88
C LEU A 274 -7.35 -17.01 -2.40
N ALA A 275 -6.71 -18.17 -2.21
CA ALA A 275 -7.39 -19.34 -1.62
C ALA A 275 -7.80 -19.10 -0.15
N VAL A 276 -7.00 -18.37 0.63
CA VAL A 276 -7.38 -17.97 2.00
C VAL A 276 -8.52 -16.94 1.99
N LEU A 277 -8.46 -15.94 1.11
CA LEU A 277 -9.51 -14.93 0.94
C LEU A 277 -10.85 -15.58 0.59
N HIS A 278 -10.91 -16.40 -0.45
CA HIS A 278 -12.17 -16.98 -0.90
C HIS A 278 -12.74 -18.01 0.10
N TRP A 279 -11.91 -18.88 0.69
CA TRP A 279 -12.43 -20.07 1.40
C TRP A 279 -12.39 -20.00 2.92
N VAL A 280 -11.51 -19.19 3.50
CA VAL A 280 -11.46 -18.96 4.96
C VAL A 280 -12.13 -17.64 5.30
N ALA A 281 -11.70 -16.54 4.67
CA ALA A 281 -12.26 -15.22 4.96
C ALA A 281 -13.63 -14.99 4.31
N LYS A 282 -13.95 -15.71 3.23
CA LYS A 282 -15.14 -15.54 2.37
C LYS A 282 -15.26 -14.14 1.79
N ILE A 283 -14.14 -13.61 1.29
CA ILE A 283 -13.99 -12.29 0.69
C ILE A 283 -13.65 -12.44 -0.80
N ASP A 284 -14.16 -11.55 -1.67
CA ASP A 284 -13.95 -11.57 -3.13
C ASP A 284 -12.53 -11.22 -3.60
N GLY A 285 -11.76 -10.52 -2.77
CA GLY A 285 -10.42 -10.04 -3.12
C GLY A 285 -10.43 -8.84 -4.07
N ASN A 286 -11.52 -8.07 -4.10
CA ASN A 286 -11.64 -6.92 -4.99
C ASN A 286 -10.71 -5.76 -4.60
N ASP A 287 -10.07 -5.18 -5.63
CA ASP A 287 -8.99 -4.18 -5.59
C ASP A 287 -7.76 -4.54 -4.72
N VAL A 288 -7.62 -5.82 -4.34
CA VAL A 288 -6.47 -6.29 -3.55
C VAL A 288 -5.17 -6.12 -4.32
N GLU A 289 -4.23 -5.41 -3.71
CA GLU A 289 -2.95 -5.10 -4.31
C GLU A 289 -1.80 -5.92 -3.74
N PHE A 290 -0.79 -6.17 -4.57
CA PHE A 290 0.44 -6.85 -4.16
C PHE A 290 1.66 -5.95 -4.33
N VAL A 291 2.50 -5.88 -3.31
CA VAL A 291 3.75 -5.10 -3.33
C VAL A 291 4.93 -5.90 -2.79
N ILE A 292 6.08 -5.78 -3.44
CA ILE A 292 7.38 -6.15 -2.90
C ILE A 292 7.92 -4.93 -2.16
N GLY A 293 8.07 -5.08 -0.85
CA GLY A 293 8.62 -4.09 0.06
C GLY A 293 9.52 -4.77 1.09
N SER A 294 9.79 -4.11 2.20
CA SER A 294 10.64 -4.65 3.26
C SER A 294 10.10 -4.43 4.66
N SER A 295 10.67 -5.14 5.64
CA SER A 295 10.47 -4.94 7.08
C SER A 295 11.79 -5.20 7.83
N PRO A 296 11.95 -4.74 9.08
CA PRO A 296 13.06 -5.16 9.95
C PRO A 296 13.10 -6.69 10.11
N VAL A 297 14.29 -7.29 10.16
CA VAL A 297 14.42 -8.75 10.42
C VAL A 297 13.71 -9.15 11.73
N ALA A 298 13.86 -8.34 12.79
CA ALA A 298 13.24 -8.61 14.10
C ALA A 298 11.70 -8.63 14.05
N GLU A 299 11.08 -7.79 13.22
CA GLU A 299 9.62 -7.76 13.02
C GLU A 299 9.11 -9.07 12.41
N GLN A 300 9.80 -9.63 11.41
CA GLN A 300 9.48 -10.96 10.90
C GLN A 300 9.83 -12.09 11.87
N ALA A 301 10.88 -11.94 12.68
CA ALA A 301 11.22 -12.90 13.73
C ALA A 301 10.15 -12.98 14.84
N VAL A 302 9.36 -11.91 15.04
CA VAL A 302 8.17 -11.89 15.93
C VAL A 302 6.92 -12.48 15.25
N ARG A 303 6.85 -12.49 13.91
CA ARG A 303 5.78 -13.16 13.15
C ARG A 303 5.95 -14.67 13.10
N THR A 304 7.18 -15.15 13.17
CA THR A 304 7.45 -16.54 13.51
C THR A 304 7.35 -16.71 15.02
N ASP A 305 6.69 -17.76 15.47
CA ASP A 305 6.85 -18.24 16.85
C ASP A 305 8.36 -18.44 17.11
N TYR A 306 8.89 -17.96 18.22
CA TYR A 306 10.33 -18.02 18.51
C TYR A 306 10.76 -19.49 18.41
N ARG A 307 11.76 -19.81 17.58
CA ARG A 307 12.04 -21.22 17.29
C ARG A 307 12.36 -21.91 18.59
N LEU A 308 11.78 -23.10 18.82
CA LEU A 308 12.07 -23.88 20.03
C LEU A 308 13.59 -24.08 20.23
N ALA A 309 14.36 -24.23 19.14
CA ALA A 309 15.82 -24.30 19.17
C ALA A 309 16.49 -23.03 19.75
N ASP A 310 15.95 -21.85 19.48
CA ASP A 310 16.49 -20.57 19.98
C ASP A 310 16.11 -20.38 21.45
N ILE A 311 14.91 -20.79 21.86
CA ILE A 311 14.48 -20.84 23.28
C ILE A 311 15.33 -21.84 24.08
N LEU A 312 15.60 -23.02 23.51
CA LEU A 312 16.44 -24.06 24.13
C LEU A 312 17.92 -23.67 24.22
N ALA A 313 18.35 -22.63 23.50
CA ALA A 313 19.68 -22.05 23.59
C ALA A 313 19.78 -20.90 24.62
N LEU A 314 18.66 -20.48 25.22
CA LEU A 314 18.66 -19.57 26.36
C LEU A 314 18.92 -20.34 27.66
N GLU A 315 19.62 -19.72 28.60
CA GLU A 315 19.72 -20.23 29.96
C GLU A 315 18.33 -20.32 30.61
N PRO A 316 18.02 -21.37 31.39
CA PRO A 316 16.74 -21.49 32.08
C PRO A 316 16.39 -20.26 32.90
N MET A 317 15.11 -19.86 32.90
CA MET A 317 14.60 -18.65 33.56
C MET A 317 15.12 -17.31 32.99
N THR A 318 15.80 -17.31 31.83
CA THR A 318 16.04 -16.07 31.07
C THR A 318 14.70 -15.42 30.73
N SER A 319 14.51 -14.16 31.14
CA SER A 319 13.30 -13.42 30.79
C SER A 319 13.26 -13.16 29.29
N THR A 320 12.25 -13.72 28.64
CA THR A 320 11.95 -13.43 27.23
C THR A 320 11.17 -12.12 27.08
N TYR A 321 10.70 -11.50 28.16
CA TYR A 321 9.92 -10.25 28.09
C TYR A 321 10.74 -9.13 27.45
N GLU A 322 11.95 -8.85 27.94
CA GLU A 322 12.83 -7.82 27.39
C GLU A 322 13.29 -8.17 25.97
N LEU A 323 13.53 -9.44 25.69
CA LEU A 323 13.87 -9.93 24.34
C LEU A 323 12.73 -9.72 23.32
N LEU A 324 11.48 -9.81 23.77
CA LEU A 324 10.27 -9.68 22.94
C LEU A 324 9.71 -8.25 22.90
N THR A 325 10.03 -7.39 23.87
CA THR A 325 9.43 -6.05 24.03
C THR A 325 10.41 -4.88 24.02
N HIS A 326 11.71 -5.12 24.26
CA HIS A 326 12.74 -4.06 24.40
C HIS A 326 13.84 -4.09 23.34
N ASN A 327 13.74 -4.91 22.30
CA ASN A 327 14.58 -4.76 21.12
C ASN A 327 14.05 -3.62 20.23
N PRO A 328 14.71 -2.44 20.14
CA PRO A 328 14.33 -1.44 19.16
C PRO A 328 14.48 -2.04 17.75
N PRO A 329 13.54 -1.79 16.81
CA PRO A 329 13.57 -2.43 15.51
C PRO A 329 14.86 -2.11 14.76
N ASP A 330 15.62 -3.14 14.37
CA ASP A 330 16.84 -3.00 13.57
C ASP A 330 16.48 -2.55 12.14
N PHE A 331 16.45 -1.23 11.93
CA PHE A 331 16.27 -0.62 10.60
C PHE A 331 17.46 -0.87 9.66
N GLY A 332 18.60 -1.31 10.21
CA GLY A 332 19.84 -1.61 9.51
C GLY A 332 19.86 -2.99 8.86
N ARG A 333 19.00 -3.93 9.27
CA ARG A 333 18.81 -5.24 8.59
C ARG A 333 17.35 -5.41 8.18
N ARG A 334 17.10 -5.39 6.87
CA ARG A 334 15.75 -5.48 6.29
C ARG A 334 15.56 -6.75 5.48
N VAL A 335 14.38 -7.35 5.56
CA VAL A 335 14.00 -8.49 4.72
C VAL A 335 13.06 -8.03 3.61
N THR A 336 13.36 -8.36 2.35
CA THR A 336 12.44 -8.18 1.22
C THR A 336 11.31 -9.20 1.30
N SER A 337 10.06 -8.80 1.15
CA SER A 337 8.91 -9.71 1.16
C SER A 337 7.80 -9.25 0.23
N LEU A 338 6.95 -10.20 -0.18
CA LEU A 338 5.72 -9.94 -0.92
C LEU A 338 4.58 -9.71 0.07
N TRP A 339 3.90 -8.58 -0.05
CA TRP A 339 2.82 -8.15 0.81
C TRP A 339 1.52 -8.04 0.03
N MET A 340 0.40 -8.26 0.73
CA MET A 340 -0.95 -8.02 0.22
C MET A 340 -1.56 -6.84 0.98
N ILE A 341 -2.08 -5.85 0.24
CA ILE A 341 -2.58 -4.56 0.76
C ILE A 341 -3.86 -4.11 0.04
N ASP A 342 -4.40 -2.97 0.48
CA ASP A 342 -5.67 -2.35 0.05
C ASP A 342 -6.87 -3.31 0.07
N PHE A 343 -7.63 -3.20 1.16
CA PHE A 343 -8.80 -4.04 1.47
C PHE A 343 -10.08 -3.20 1.62
N ASP A 344 -10.07 -1.95 1.16
CA ASP A 344 -11.20 -1.01 1.31
C ASP A 344 -12.38 -1.32 0.38
N ASP A 345 -12.13 -1.88 -0.81
CA ASP A 345 -13.16 -2.31 -1.78
C ASP A 345 -13.39 -3.83 -1.81
N CYS A 346 -12.87 -4.58 -0.82
CA CYS A 346 -13.15 -6.00 -0.59
C CYS A 346 -14.55 -6.22 0.02
N HIS A 347 -15.24 -7.28 -0.41
CA HIS A 347 -16.58 -7.61 0.08
C HIS A 347 -16.82 -9.12 0.25
N ASP A 348 -17.87 -9.48 1.00
CA ASP A 348 -18.29 -10.86 1.20
C ASP A 348 -18.69 -11.61 -0.09
N ILE A 349 -18.36 -12.90 -0.14
CA ILE A 349 -18.87 -13.86 -1.15
C ILE A 349 -19.69 -14.98 -0.51
N THR A 350 -20.75 -15.37 -1.20
CA THR A 350 -21.50 -16.60 -0.91
C THR A 350 -20.71 -17.83 -1.36
N MET A 351 -20.96 -18.98 -0.74
CA MET A 351 -20.28 -20.24 -1.10
C MET A 351 -21.07 -20.99 -2.18
N ASP A 352 -21.37 -20.28 -3.26
CA ASP A 352 -22.19 -20.74 -4.39
C ASP A 352 -21.76 -20.07 -5.71
N ASP A 353 -22.48 -20.36 -6.79
CA ASP A 353 -22.17 -19.85 -8.12
C ASP A 353 -22.22 -18.30 -8.25
N ALA A 354 -22.95 -17.59 -7.39
CA ALA A 354 -23.00 -16.12 -7.40
C ALA A 354 -21.76 -15.51 -6.71
N GLY A 355 -21.32 -16.10 -5.60
CA GLY A 355 -20.06 -15.71 -4.95
C GLY A 355 -18.84 -16.00 -5.81
N ILE A 356 -18.87 -17.08 -6.59
CA ILE A 356 -17.85 -17.35 -7.61
C ILE A 356 -17.85 -16.28 -8.70
N ASP A 357 -19.01 -15.85 -9.21
CA ASP A 357 -19.03 -14.76 -10.21
C ASP A 357 -18.48 -13.44 -9.67
N LYS A 358 -18.72 -13.16 -8.38
CA LYS A 358 -18.17 -11.98 -7.70
C LYS A 358 -16.65 -12.05 -7.55
N ALA A 359 -16.10 -13.16 -7.06
CA ALA A 359 -14.64 -13.38 -6.99
C ALA A 359 -13.97 -13.37 -8.38
N VAL A 360 -14.62 -13.97 -9.38
CA VAL A 360 -14.14 -13.94 -10.78
C VAL A 360 -14.13 -12.52 -11.33
N LYS A 361 -15.15 -11.70 -11.03
CA LYS A 361 -15.19 -10.29 -11.42
C LYS A 361 -14.05 -9.51 -10.76
N ALA A 362 -13.91 -9.61 -9.44
CA ALA A 362 -12.85 -8.97 -8.66
C ALA A 362 -11.45 -9.27 -9.22
N PHE A 363 -11.15 -10.55 -9.51
CA PHE A 363 -9.87 -10.95 -10.09
C PHE A 363 -9.65 -10.36 -11.50
N ILE A 364 -10.69 -10.29 -12.35
CA ILE A 364 -10.59 -9.76 -13.72
C ILE A 364 -10.41 -8.23 -13.71
N GLU A 365 -11.04 -7.52 -12.79
CA GLU A 365 -10.90 -6.05 -12.67
C GLU A 365 -9.51 -5.67 -12.09
N THR A 366 -8.97 -6.49 -11.18
CA THR A 366 -7.64 -6.31 -10.54
C THR A 366 -6.49 -6.99 -11.34
N ASN A 367 -6.74 -7.36 -12.61
CA ASN A 367 -5.92 -8.25 -13.44
C ASN A 367 -4.63 -7.61 -14.01
N HIS A 368 -3.75 -7.18 -13.12
CA HIS A 368 -2.33 -6.90 -13.42
C HIS A 368 -1.37 -7.68 -12.53
N TYR A 369 -1.73 -7.94 -11.26
CA TYR A 369 -0.86 -8.63 -10.30
C TYR A 369 -0.65 -10.11 -10.62
N CYS A 370 -1.73 -10.90 -10.64
CA CYS A 370 -1.66 -12.34 -10.86
C CYS A 370 -1.48 -12.68 -12.36
N PRO A 371 -0.88 -13.83 -12.71
CA PRO A 371 -0.90 -14.35 -14.08
C PRO A 371 -2.35 -14.57 -14.56
N ARG A 372 -2.57 -14.60 -15.87
CA ARG A 372 -3.90 -14.73 -16.48
C ARG A 372 -3.91 -15.70 -17.68
N PRO A 373 -5.01 -16.42 -17.92
CA PRO A 373 -5.18 -17.19 -19.16
C PRO A 373 -5.39 -16.27 -20.36
N ASN A 374 -5.10 -16.78 -21.55
CA ASN A 374 -5.41 -16.15 -22.83
C ASN A 374 -4.83 -14.72 -22.95
N SER A 375 -3.66 -14.52 -22.35
CA SER A 375 -2.80 -13.33 -22.43
C SER A 375 -2.17 -13.13 -23.81
N GLY A 376 -1.91 -14.24 -24.54
CA GLY A 376 -1.14 -14.23 -25.78
C GLY A 376 0.38 -14.16 -25.59
N ASP A 377 0.88 -14.28 -24.36
CA ASP A 377 2.31 -14.33 -24.04
C ASP A 377 2.66 -15.66 -23.35
N ASP A 378 3.57 -16.44 -23.94
CA ASP A 378 3.92 -17.78 -23.47
C ASP A 378 4.41 -17.83 -22.01
N TYR A 379 5.06 -16.76 -21.54
CA TYR A 379 5.57 -16.69 -20.17
C TYR A 379 4.43 -16.44 -19.18
N ILE A 380 3.46 -15.59 -19.52
CA ILE A 380 2.25 -15.40 -18.72
C ILE A 380 1.37 -16.65 -18.73
N GLU A 381 1.19 -17.34 -19.86
CA GLU A 381 0.43 -18.61 -19.91
C GLU A 381 1.08 -19.71 -19.05
N ALA A 382 2.42 -19.82 -19.08
CA ALA A 382 3.15 -20.77 -18.24
C ALA A 382 2.95 -20.48 -16.74
N MET A 383 3.14 -19.22 -16.33
CA MET A 383 2.88 -18.80 -14.94
C MET A 383 1.42 -19.02 -14.53
N TRP A 384 0.46 -18.80 -15.43
CA TRP A 384 -0.97 -19.03 -15.16
C TRP A 384 -1.28 -20.51 -14.92
N LYS A 385 -0.70 -21.43 -15.69
CA LYS A 385 -0.89 -22.87 -15.49
C LYS A 385 -0.47 -23.30 -14.08
N ASP A 386 0.70 -22.85 -13.64
CA ASP A 386 1.24 -23.17 -12.32
C ASP A 386 0.43 -22.50 -11.20
N PHE A 387 0.14 -21.19 -11.35
CA PHE A 387 -0.71 -20.43 -10.43
C PHE A 387 -2.08 -21.11 -10.23
N ALA A 388 -2.76 -21.49 -11.31
CA ALA A 388 -4.07 -22.12 -11.25
C ALA A 388 -4.00 -23.51 -10.59
N SER A 389 -2.98 -24.31 -10.90
CA SER A 389 -2.75 -25.61 -10.26
C SER A 389 -2.56 -25.45 -8.74
N MET A 390 -1.74 -24.49 -8.33
CA MET A 390 -1.41 -24.26 -6.93
C MET A 390 -2.57 -23.63 -6.14
N TYR A 391 -3.32 -22.72 -6.75
CA TYR A 391 -4.57 -22.22 -6.18
C TYR A 391 -5.56 -23.36 -5.88
N LEU A 392 -5.74 -24.31 -6.80
CA LEU A 392 -6.59 -25.49 -6.58
C LEU A 392 -6.04 -26.39 -5.47
N ALA A 393 -4.72 -26.60 -5.40
CA ALA A 393 -4.09 -27.38 -4.34
C ALA A 393 -4.27 -26.77 -2.94
N PHE A 394 -4.05 -25.45 -2.79
CA PHE A 394 -4.30 -24.74 -1.54
C PHE A 394 -5.78 -24.77 -1.16
N SER A 395 -6.67 -24.54 -2.14
CA SER A 395 -8.12 -24.60 -1.93
C SER A 395 -8.58 -25.97 -1.41
N SER A 396 -8.10 -27.06 -2.03
CA SER A 396 -8.37 -28.44 -1.60
C SER A 396 -7.89 -28.71 -0.17
N THR A 397 -6.68 -28.23 0.18
CA THR A 397 -6.09 -28.35 1.52
C THR A 397 -6.90 -27.58 2.57
N ILE A 398 -7.31 -26.35 2.27
CA ILE A 398 -8.14 -25.51 3.14
C ILE A 398 -9.52 -26.16 3.33
N MET A 399 -10.19 -26.58 2.26
CA MET A 399 -11.50 -27.23 2.34
C MET A 399 -11.48 -28.56 3.09
N ALA A 400 -10.38 -29.31 3.01
CA ALA A 400 -10.17 -30.50 3.85
C ALA A 400 -10.04 -30.12 5.34
N LYS A 401 -9.23 -29.11 5.68
CA LYS A 401 -9.08 -28.63 7.07
C LYS A 401 -10.40 -28.11 7.65
N LEU A 402 -11.23 -27.44 6.85
CA LEU A 402 -12.53 -26.91 7.25
C LEU A 402 -13.65 -27.98 7.27
N GLY A 403 -13.38 -29.22 6.87
CA GLY A 403 -14.40 -30.28 6.75
C GLY A 403 -15.42 -30.05 5.61
N LYS A 404 -15.15 -29.11 4.69
CA LYS A 404 -16.08 -28.66 3.64
C LYS A 404 -15.81 -29.23 2.25
N LYS A 405 -14.86 -30.15 2.12
CA LYS A 405 -14.46 -30.76 0.83
C LYS A 405 -15.63 -31.39 0.06
N ASN A 406 -16.56 -32.06 0.74
CA ASN A 406 -17.69 -32.73 0.09
C ASN A 406 -18.81 -31.76 -0.32
N GLU A 407 -18.99 -30.66 0.41
CA GLU A 407 -20.02 -29.66 0.14
C GLU A 407 -19.59 -28.64 -0.93
N LEU A 408 -18.35 -28.15 -0.84
CA LEU A 408 -17.86 -26.97 -1.58
C LEU A 408 -16.74 -27.31 -2.59
N GLY A 409 -16.34 -28.58 -2.70
CA GLY A 409 -15.11 -29.00 -3.40
C GLY A 409 -15.03 -28.67 -4.89
N ASN A 410 -16.15 -28.38 -5.56
CA ASN A 410 -16.15 -27.96 -6.98
C ASN A 410 -15.96 -26.45 -7.20
N LEU A 411 -16.18 -25.62 -6.17
CA LEU A 411 -16.13 -24.17 -6.29
C LEU A 411 -14.75 -23.63 -6.74
N PRO A 412 -13.60 -24.16 -6.27
CA PRO A 412 -12.30 -23.72 -6.74
C PRO A 412 -12.06 -24.01 -8.22
N ALA A 413 -12.55 -25.15 -8.72
CA ALA A 413 -12.47 -25.51 -10.14
C ALA A 413 -13.33 -24.55 -10.98
N LYS A 414 -14.58 -24.32 -10.57
CA LYS A 414 -15.49 -23.35 -11.21
C LYS A 414 -14.90 -21.94 -11.31
N PHE A 415 -14.19 -21.47 -10.28
CA PHE A 415 -13.49 -20.18 -10.31
C PHE A 415 -12.42 -20.14 -11.43
N VAL A 416 -11.54 -21.14 -11.49
CA VAL A 416 -10.48 -21.23 -12.51
C VAL A 416 -11.06 -21.40 -13.92
N GLU A 417 -12.11 -22.19 -14.08
CA GLU A 417 -12.81 -22.40 -15.36
C GLU A 417 -13.47 -21.13 -15.87
N ARG A 418 -14.17 -20.39 -15.01
CA ARG A 418 -14.80 -19.12 -15.38
C ARG A 418 -13.78 -18.02 -15.69
N LEU A 419 -12.63 -18.00 -15.01
CA LEU A 419 -11.51 -17.12 -15.38
C LEU A 419 -10.98 -17.42 -16.78
N LYS A 420 -10.78 -18.71 -17.12
CA LYS A 420 -10.40 -19.12 -18.49
C LYS A 420 -11.44 -18.67 -19.50
N ALA A 421 -12.73 -18.96 -19.26
CA ALA A 421 -13.82 -18.63 -20.17
C ALA A 421 -13.97 -17.11 -20.42
N LYS A 422 -14.04 -16.28 -19.36
CA LYS A 422 -14.21 -14.82 -19.49
C LYS A 422 -12.97 -14.12 -20.11
N SER A 423 -11.78 -14.73 -20.00
CA SER A 423 -10.56 -14.19 -20.63
C SER A 423 -10.51 -14.35 -22.15
N ILE A 424 -11.27 -15.30 -22.73
CA ILE A 424 -11.35 -15.49 -24.19
C ILE A 424 -12.03 -14.29 -24.87
N GLY A 425 -13.10 -13.75 -24.27
CA GLY A 425 -13.84 -12.60 -24.80
C GLY A 425 -13.16 -11.24 -24.60
N SER A 426 -11.99 -11.20 -23.94
CA SER A 426 -11.32 -9.97 -23.49
C SER A 426 -10.01 -9.68 -24.25
N GLN A 427 -9.87 -10.17 -25.48
CA GLN A 427 -8.71 -9.83 -26.31
C GLN A 427 -8.74 -8.36 -26.74
N PRO A 428 -7.65 -7.59 -26.54
CA PRO A 428 -7.54 -6.26 -27.10
C PRO A 428 -7.46 -6.36 -28.64
N THR A 429 -8.41 -5.75 -29.33
CA THR A 429 -8.35 -5.61 -30.78
C THR A 429 -7.18 -4.70 -31.16
N ASN A 430 -6.29 -5.17 -32.05
CA ASN A 430 -5.15 -4.39 -32.54
C ASN A 430 -5.63 -3.09 -33.22
N PRO A 431 -5.19 -1.90 -32.77
CA PRO A 431 -5.52 -0.64 -33.45
C PRO A 431 -4.58 -0.42 -34.64
N SER A 432 -4.63 -1.29 -35.66
CA SER A 432 -3.84 -1.13 -36.89
C SER A 432 -4.44 -1.82 -38.12
N ALA A 433 -5.53 -1.27 -38.65
CA ALA A 433 -5.85 -1.27 -40.09
C ALA A 433 -7.09 -0.40 -40.35
N SER A 434 -6.90 0.85 -40.81
CA SER A 434 -8.01 1.61 -41.41
C SER A 434 -8.37 0.96 -42.75
N PRO A 435 -9.60 0.44 -42.96
CA PRO A 435 -9.98 -0.10 -44.26
C PRO A 435 -10.11 1.04 -45.26
N GLN A 436 -9.42 0.93 -46.39
CA GLN A 436 -9.58 1.84 -47.51
C GLN A 436 -11.04 1.83 -47.98
N ALA A 437 -11.62 3.00 -48.18
CA ALA A 437 -12.90 3.14 -48.85
C ALA A 437 -12.81 2.52 -50.26
N LYS A 438 -13.73 1.62 -50.58
CA LYS A 438 -13.98 1.17 -51.95
C LYS A 438 -15.45 1.43 -52.30
N ASP A 439 -15.64 2.17 -53.39
CA ASP A 439 -16.92 2.33 -54.04
C ASP A 439 -17.60 0.98 -54.33
N ARG A 440 -18.94 0.95 -54.20
CA ARG A 440 -19.84 0.35 -55.19
C ARG A 440 -21.32 0.65 -54.88
N THR A 441 -21.87 1.60 -55.65
CA THR A 441 -23.08 1.45 -56.48
C THR A 441 -24.15 0.42 -56.04
N GLY A 442 -25.34 0.90 -55.67
CA GLY A 442 -26.58 0.11 -55.55
C GLY A 442 -27.79 1.03 -55.27
N PRO A 443 -29.01 0.77 -55.80
CA PRO A 443 -29.88 1.88 -56.22
C PRO A 443 -31.20 2.10 -55.44
N SER A 444 -31.71 3.33 -55.61
CA SER A 444 -33.14 3.74 -55.76
C SER A 444 -34.17 3.49 -54.65
N GLY A 445 -34.85 4.57 -54.24
CA GLY A 445 -36.22 4.53 -53.69
C GLY A 445 -36.63 5.75 -52.86
N SER A 446 -37.28 6.75 -53.48
CA SER A 446 -38.21 7.79 -52.93
C SER A 446 -38.16 8.16 -51.42
N SER A 447 -38.17 9.43 -50.98
CA SER A 447 -38.25 10.78 -51.60
C SER A 447 -37.89 11.82 -50.49
N SER A 448 -37.98 13.16 -50.56
CA SER A 448 -38.72 14.09 -51.42
C SER A 448 -38.02 15.48 -51.55
N SER A 449 -38.75 16.45 -52.13
CA SER A 449 -38.48 17.90 -52.24
C SER A 449 -38.43 18.65 -50.88
N THR A 450 -37.79 19.82 -50.71
CA THR A 450 -37.60 21.01 -51.59
C THR A 450 -36.20 21.64 -51.37
N GLY A 451 -35.47 22.16 -52.38
CA GLY A 451 -35.58 23.51 -52.98
C GLY A 451 -34.91 24.60 -52.11
N ARG A 452 -33.97 25.47 -52.55
CA ARG A 452 -33.42 25.86 -53.88
C ARG A 452 -32.02 26.52 -53.71
N GLY A 453 -31.21 26.51 -54.76
CA GLY A 453 -30.28 27.63 -55.08
C GLY A 453 -28.84 27.58 -54.53
N GLY A 454 -27.86 27.33 -55.41
CA GLY A 454 -26.46 27.78 -55.23
C GLY A 454 -26.22 29.11 -55.96
N PRO A 455 -25.01 29.40 -56.50
CA PRO A 455 -23.75 28.63 -56.41
C PRO A 455 -22.50 29.52 -56.17
N SER A 456 -21.31 28.88 -56.18
CA SER A 456 -19.97 29.46 -56.45
C SER A 456 -19.38 30.48 -55.44
N GLY A 457 -18.06 30.53 -55.21
CA GLY A 457 -16.98 29.63 -55.66
C GLY A 457 -15.58 30.21 -55.38
N GLY A 458 -14.57 29.33 -55.32
CA GLY A 458 -13.15 29.68 -55.47
C GLY A 458 -12.37 29.90 -54.15
N SER A 459 -11.40 29.04 -53.80
CA SER A 459 -10.02 28.98 -54.32
C SER A 459 -9.11 30.06 -53.68
N THR A 460 -8.46 29.79 -52.54
CA THR A 460 -7.08 29.22 -52.40
C THR A 460 -5.95 30.25 -52.70
N PRO A 461 -4.64 29.94 -52.56
CA PRO A 461 -3.94 29.76 -51.28
C PRO A 461 -2.56 30.49 -51.21
N SER A 462 -1.91 30.54 -50.03
CA SER A 462 -0.42 30.45 -49.84
C SER A 462 -0.05 30.66 -48.35
N ARG A 463 0.65 29.71 -47.70
CA ARG A 463 2.12 29.58 -47.57
C ARG A 463 2.86 30.75 -46.89
N GLY A 464 3.18 30.58 -45.59
CA GLY A 464 4.55 30.18 -45.23
C GLY A 464 5.44 31.13 -44.39
N ARG A 465 5.99 30.55 -43.30
CA ARG A 465 7.24 30.87 -42.57
C ARG A 465 7.33 32.15 -41.72
N GLY A 466 7.96 31.98 -40.55
CA GLY A 466 8.63 33.05 -39.79
C GLY A 466 8.13 33.24 -38.36
N GLY A 467 8.92 32.82 -37.35
CA GLY A 467 8.91 33.44 -36.02
C GLY A 467 10.16 34.33 -35.85
N PRO A 468 10.66 34.61 -34.64
CA PRO A 468 10.00 34.60 -33.33
C PRO A 468 10.29 35.87 -32.49
N SER A 469 9.38 36.24 -31.56
CA SER A 469 9.63 37.14 -30.41
C SER A 469 8.32 37.27 -29.59
N GLY A 470 8.30 37.60 -28.29
CA GLY A 470 9.41 37.88 -27.38
C GLY A 470 9.25 39.22 -26.64
N SER A 471 8.26 39.37 -25.76
CA SER A 471 8.20 40.44 -24.75
C SER A 471 7.11 40.20 -23.70
N SER A 472 7.31 40.76 -22.49
CA SER A 472 6.46 40.56 -21.30
C SER A 472 5.53 41.79 -21.05
N PRO A 473 5.11 42.16 -19.82
CA PRO A 473 3.69 42.29 -19.51
C PRO A 473 3.19 43.74 -19.33
N SER A 474 1.88 43.95 -19.51
CA SER A 474 1.22 45.21 -19.19
C SER A 474 0.57 45.21 -17.80
N ARG A 475 0.95 46.22 -17.00
CA ARG A 475 0.27 46.62 -15.75
C ARG A 475 -1.06 47.32 -16.09
N GLY A 476 -1.98 47.44 -15.12
CA GLY A 476 -2.88 48.61 -15.12
C GLY A 476 -4.10 48.64 -14.20
N ARG A 477 -3.91 49.17 -12.97
CA ARG A 477 -4.87 49.98 -12.16
C ARG A 477 -6.25 49.35 -11.79
N GLY A 478 -6.93 49.72 -10.70
CA GLY A 478 -6.61 50.68 -9.62
C GLY A 478 -7.86 51.43 -9.11
N GLY A 479 -7.95 51.71 -7.80
CA GLY A 479 -9.04 52.47 -7.14
C GLY A 479 -10.09 51.54 -6.50
N GLN A 480 -10.26 51.45 -5.16
CA GLN A 480 -10.63 52.44 -4.13
C GLN A 480 -12.06 53.02 -4.23
N GLY A 481 -12.83 52.85 -3.15
CA GLY A 481 -14.14 53.48 -2.90
C GLY A 481 -14.79 52.90 -1.63
N SER A 482 -15.15 53.73 -0.66
CA SER A 482 -15.55 53.32 0.72
C SER A 482 -17.00 53.68 1.07
N ARG A 483 -17.42 53.23 2.28
CA ARG A 483 -18.72 53.49 2.98
C ARG A 483 -19.88 52.63 2.47
N GLY A 484 -20.83 52.17 3.29
CA GLY A 484 -21.05 52.31 4.74
C GLY A 484 -22.54 52.45 5.05
N GLY A 485 -23.10 51.69 6.00
CA GLY A 485 -24.54 51.76 6.35
C GLY A 485 -24.98 50.76 7.42
N GLN A 486 -25.84 51.19 8.33
CA GLN A 486 -26.35 50.43 9.49
C GLN A 486 -27.83 50.00 9.32
N GLY A 487 -28.26 49.01 10.12
CA GLY A 487 -29.66 48.75 10.47
C GLY A 487 -30.34 47.60 9.71
N GLY A 488 -31.22 46.79 10.31
CA GLY A 488 -31.57 46.68 11.73
C GLY A 488 -32.89 45.92 12.00
N ARG A 489 -32.93 45.17 13.13
CA ARG A 489 -34.11 44.67 13.89
C ARG A 489 -35.13 43.68 13.27
N GLY A 490 -35.47 42.68 14.10
CA GLY A 490 -36.79 42.01 14.16
C GLY A 490 -36.93 40.71 13.34
N GLY A 491 -37.54 39.62 13.84
CA GLY A 491 -38.06 39.35 15.19
C GLY A 491 -38.70 37.96 15.33
N ARG A 492 -38.51 37.35 16.53
CA ARG A 492 -39.37 36.41 17.30
C ARG A 492 -40.41 35.48 16.62
N GLY A 493 -40.40 34.22 17.09
CA GLY A 493 -41.55 33.29 17.14
C GLY A 493 -41.30 31.98 16.37
N GLY A 494 -41.58 30.78 16.88
CA GLY A 494 -42.04 30.37 18.22
C GLY A 494 -42.92 29.11 18.16
N HIS A 495 -42.59 28.06 18.93
CA HIS A 495 -43.31 26.77 19.03
C HIS A 495 -43.37 25.95 17.71
N GLY A 496 -43.54 24.62 17.69
CA GLY A 496 -43.65 23.62 18.76
C GLY A 496 -44.34 22.38 18.18
N GLY A 497 -43.84 21.16 18.43
CA GLY A 497 -44.37 19.97 17.74
C GLY A 497 -43.70 18.66 18.16
N HIS A 498 -44.13 18.12 19.30
CA HIS A 498 -43.77 16.79 19.79
C HIS A 498 -44.80 15.79 19.28
N TRP A 499 -44.41 14.68 18.64
CA TRP A 499 -45.26 13.48 18.50
C TRP A 499 -44.40 12.21 18.44
N ARG A 500 -44.88 11.17 19.13
CA ARG A 500 -44.40 9.78 19.16
C ARG A 500 -45.60 8.87 18.87
N GLY A 501 -45.35 7.65 18.41
CA GLY A 501 -46.36 6.64 18.05
C GLY A 501 -46.24 6.28 16.57
N ASP A 502 -45.93 5.04 16.18
CA ASP A 502 -45.74 3.80 16.95
C ASP A 502 -44.48 3.04 16.52
#